data_AF-A0A8J3SDJ4-F1
#
_entry.id   AF-A0A8J3SDJ4-F1
#
_cell.length_a   1.000
_cell.length_b   1.000
_cell.length_c   1.000
_cell.angle_alpha   90.00
_cell.angle_beta   90.00
_cell.angle_gamma   90.00
#
_symmetry.space_group_name_H-M   'P 1'
#
loop_
_entity.id
_entity.type
_entity.pdbx_description
1 polymer ?
#
loop_
_entity_poly.entity_id
_entity_poly.type
_entity_poly.pdbx_seq_one_letter_code
_entity_poly.pdbx_strand_id
1 'polypeptide(L)'
;MRLSPVFVAAGLVLGLTGCAAVRDSLGASAPSPPPSAAPSTGSAAAPSTGSPSEASAGSPSEASAGSSATPEPSPSRTPRAAAKRYSGSGDKLIPIERTGEIGLITAVAHGRGSFLVQSVGVSGDDAETLAHGYDDHRSTRLYNVEGEEDITALRVVAGGSWTITLKPVSAARTWRGTKVTGSGDDVLHLEKEAAGAETLRSRFAGDDYFAVEGYTEDDSSLLASEVGSCEVEEALPDGTFLVTVTGDGSWTLERTGPARFQMAAGLPGDRSAL
;
A
#
# COMPACT_ATOMS: atom_id res chain seq x y z
N MET A 1 21.46 3.80 17.63
CA MET A 1 22.12 5.07 17.25
C MET A 1 21.08 6.17 17.40
N ARG A 2 21.42 7.29 18.04
CA ARG A 2 20.50 8.42 18.22
C ARG A 2 20.70 9.37 17.04
N LEU A 3 19.68 9.53 16.20
CA LEU A 3 19.65 10.53 15.14
C LEU A 3 19.02 11.80 15.71
N SER A 4 19.73 12.91 15.59
CA SER A 4 19.24 14.25 15.91
C SER A 4 18.42 14.79 14.73
N PRO A 5 17.35 15.55 14.96
CA PRO A 5 16.59 16.16 13.86
C PRO A 5 17.34 17.37 13.31
N VAL A 6 17.73 17.30 12.04
CA VAL A 6 18.19 18.46 11.28
C VAL A 6 16.98 18.97 10.49
N PHE A 7 16.48 20.14 10.86
CA PHE A 7 15.51 20.88 10.06
C PHE A 7 16.20 21.38 8.80
N VAL A 8 15.81 20.88 7.62
CA VAL A 8 16.16 21.50 6.34
C VAL A 8 14.90 22.07 5.73
N ALA A 9 14.85 23.40 5.63
CA ALA A 9 13.84 24.13 4.91
C ALA A 9 14.01 23.89 3.39
N ALA A 10 13.14 23.06 2.81
CA ALA A 10 13.04 22.90 1.36
C ALA A 10 12.30 24.11 0.77
N GLY A 11 12.99 24.86 -0.09
CA GLY A 11 12.43 25.96 -0.86
C GLY A 11 11.44 25.45 -1.89
N LEU A 12 10.16 25.69 -1.62
CA LEU A 12 9.03 25.42 -2.50
C LEU A 12 9.10 26.33 -3.75
N VAL A 13 9.42 25.78 -4.92
CA VAL A 13 9.19 26.45 -6.21
C VAL A 13 7.82 26.00 -6.71
N LEU A 14 6.80 26.83 -6.46
CA LEU A 14 5.44 26.65 -6.97
C LEU A 14 5.41 26.89 -8.49
N GLY A 15 5.49 25.82 -9.27
CA GLY A 15 5.14 25.81 -10.69
C GLY A 15 3.63 25.70 -10.87
N LEU A 16 2.90 26.82 -10.81
CA LEU A 16 1.47 26.87 -11.15
C LEU A 16 1.27 26.64 -12.66
N THR A 17 1.11 25.38 -13.08
CA THR A 17 0.62 25.05 -14.43
C THR A 17 -0.81 24.54 -14.29
N GLY A 18 -1.75 25.38 -14.70
CA GLY A 18 -3.17 25.28 -14.36
C GLY A 18 -3.92 24.11 -14.98
N CYS A 19 -4.84 23.55 -14.18
CA CYS A 19 -5.96 22.76 -14.69
C CYS A 19 -7.21 23.64 -14.82
N ALA A 20 -7.79 23.67 -16.02
CA ALA A 20 -9.04 24.36 -16.30
C ALA A 20 -10.23 23.50 -15.81
N ALA A 21 -10.83 23.87 -14.68
CA ALA A 21 -12.08 23.27 -14.22
C ALA A 21 -13.28 24.03 -14.80
N VAL A 22 -14.02 23.38 -15.71
CA VAL A 22 -15.35 23.82 -16.14
C VAL A 22 -16.33 23.48 -15.01
N ARG A 23 -16.86 24.50 -14.31
CA ARG A 23 -17.92 24.35 -13.32
C ARG A 23 -19.27 24.50 -14.02
N ASP A 24 -20.07 23.45 -14.01
CA ASP A 24 -21.48 23.52 -14.41
C ASP A 24 -22.39 23.05 -13.27
N SER A 25 -23.31 23.95 -12.94
CA SER A 25 -24.65 23.76 -12.37
C SER A 25 -24.84 23.17 -10.96
N LEU A 26 -25.23 24.08 -10.07
CA LEU A 26 -25.96 23.86 -8.81
C LEU A 26 -27.33 23.20 -9.07
N GLY A 27 -27.53 22.02 -8.50
CA GLY A 27 -28.83 21.34 -8.47
C GLY A 27 -29.09 20.76 -7.08
N ALA A 28 -29.74 21.53 -6.22
CA ALA A 28 -30.18 21.10 -4.90
C ALA A 28 -31.40 20.16 -5.01
N SER A 29 -31.33 19.01 -4.34
CA SER A 29 -32.51 18.30 -3.82
C SER A 29 -32.12 17.28 -2.77
N ALA A 30 -32.48 17.56 -1.53
CA ALA A 30 -32.48 16.60 -0.43
C ALA A 30 -33.79 15.80 -0.44
N PRO A 31 -33.75 14.48 -0.22
CA PRO A 31 -34.88 13.75 0.33
C PRO A 31 -34.59 13.15 1.72
N SER A 32 -35.62 13.24 2.56
CA SER A 32 -35.73 12.85 3.98
C SER A 32 -35.50 11.36 4.30
N PRO A 33 -35.20 11.00 5.57
CA PRO A 33 -34.95 9.62 5.99
C PRO A 33 -36.24 8.80 6.29
N PRO A 34 -36.25 7.48 6.03
CA PRO A 34 -37.28 6.57 6.55
C PRO A 34 -36.92 5.95 7.93
N PRO A 35 -37.92 5.40 8.65
CA PRO A 35 -37.89 5.21 10.11
C PRO A 35 -37.21 3.93 10.62
N SER A 36 -36.79 4.04 11.88
CA SER A 36 -36.29 3.00 12.79
C SER A 36 -37.29 1.87 13.03
N ALA A 37 -36.82 0.62 12.99
CA ALA A 37 -37.55 -0.55 13.48
C ALA A 37 -36.66 -1.37 14.43
N ALA A 38 -37.24 -1.72 15.58
CA ALA A 38 -36.66 -2.39 16.73
C ALA A 38 -36.68 -3.94 16.59
N PRO A 39 -36.17 -4.72 17.57
CA PRO A 39 -35.54 -6.02 17.34
C PRO A 39 -36.50 -7.23 17.43
N SER A 40 -36.10 -8.33 16.77
CA SER A 40 -36.70 -9.65 16.93
C SER A 40 -35.84 -10.54 17.82
N THR A 41 -36.39 -10.90 18.98
CA THR A 41 -35.94 -11.94 19.92
C THR A 41 -36.48 -13.33 19.52
N GLY A 42 -35.64 -14.36 19.62
CA GLY A 42 -36.04 -15.78 19.65
C GLY A 42 -34.79 -16.65 19.82
N SER A 43 -34.43 -17.09 21.04
CA SER A 43 -34.97 -18.19 21.85
C SER A 43 -34.47 -19.59 21.43
N ALA A 44 -33.40 -20.00 22.11
CA ALA A 44 -33.00 -21.33 22.62
C ALA A 44 -33.59 -22.64 22.03
N ALA A 45 -32.69 -23.61 21.75
CA ALA A 45 -32.61 -24.91 22.45
C ALA A 45 -31.42 -25.77 21.96
N ALA A 46 -30.73 -26.43 22.90
CA ALA A 46 -29.65 -27.41 22.75
C ALA A 46 -30.21 -28.87 22.65
N PRO A 47 -29.45 -29.93 22.95
CA PRO A 47 -28.20 -30.47 22.39
C PRO A 47 -28.43 -31.87 21.76
N SER A 48 -27.40 -32.50 21.18
CA SER A 48 -27.40 -33.96 20.96
C SER A 48 -26.03 -34.58 21.14
N THR A 49 -26.05 -35.60 21.98
CA THR A 49 -25.01 -36.49 22.51
C THR A 49 -24.63 -37.55 21.47
N GLY A 50 -23.35 -37.91 21.39
CA GLY A 50 -22.90 -39.07 20.61
C GLY A 50 -21.39 -39.34 20.74
N SER A 51 -21.04 -40.25 21.65
CA SER A 51 -19.79 -41.02 21.77
C SER A 51 -20.24 -42.50 21.91
N PRO A 52 -19.44 -43.58 21.73
CA PRO A 52 -17.98 -43.73 21.51
C PRO A 52 -17.64 -44.75 20.39
N SER A 53 -16.35 -45.09 20.20
CA SER A 53 -15.80 -46.42 19.80
C SER A 53 -14.37 -46.23 19.23
N GLU A 54 -13.30 -46.48 19.99
CA GLU A 54 -12.65 -47.77 20.32
C GLU A 54 -11.56 -48.19 19.30
N ALA A 55 -10.47 -48.69 19.88
CA ALA A 55 -9.12 -48.84 19.35
C ALA A 55 -8.95 -49.87 18.22
N SER A 56 -7.89 -49.71 17.43
CA SER A 56 -7.18 -50.87 16.90
C SER A 56 -5.69 -50.57 16.65
N ALA A 57 -4.86 -51.38 17.30
CA ALA A 57 -3.41 -51.41 17.19
C ALA A 57 -3.00 -52.31 16.01
N GLY A 58 -1.97 -51.90 15.27
CA GLY A 58 -1.32 -52.69 14.23
C GLY A 58 0.18 -52.39 14.21
N SER A 59 0.95 -53.46 14.41
CA SER A 59 2.40 -53.53 14.68
C SER A 59 3.28 -53.35 13.41
N PRO A 60 4.62 -53.28 13.55
CA PRO A 60 5.57 -52.74 12.57
C PRO A 60 6.04 -53.77 11.54
N SER A 61 6.50 -53.31 10.36
CA SER A 61 7.36 -54.13 9.50
C SER A 61 8.37 -53.31 8.68
N GLU A 62 9.61 -53.77 8.81
CA GLU A 62 10.73 -53.79 7.86
C GLU A 62 11.43 -52.50 7.42
N ALA A 63 12.61 -52.36 8.02
CA ALA A 63 13.77 -51.65 7.52
C ALA A 63 14.21 -52.17 6.15
N SER A 64 14.35 -51.26 5.19
CA SER A 64 15.11 -51.46 3.95
C SER A 64 16.31 -50.53 3.97
N ALA A 65 17.50 -51.11 4.13
CA ALA A 65 18.78 -50.41 4.06
C ALA A 65 19.10 -50.08 2.60
N GLY A 66 18.62 -48.93 2.13
CA GLY A 66 19.07 -48.28 0.90
C GLY A 66 20.11 -47.23 1.23
N SER A 67 21.35 -47.44 0.80
CA SER A 67 22.46 -46.49 0.88
C SER A 67 22.04 -45.14 0.28
N SER A 68 21.84 -44.13 1.13
CA SER A 68 21.52 -42.76 0.72
C SER A 68 22.73 -41.90 1.03
N ALA A 69 23.40 -41.44 -0.01
CA ALA A 69 24.44 -40.43 0.10
C ALA A 69 23.89 -39.24 0.89
N THR A 70 24.58 -38.82 1.94
CA THR A 70 24.23 -37.63 2.73
C THR A 70 24.12 -36.45 1.78
N PRO A 71 22.91 -35.89 1.54
CA PRO A 71 22.80 -34.66 0.77
C PRO A 71 23.51 -33.57 1.56
N GLU A 72 24.40 -32.85 0.88
CA GLU A 72 25.00 -31.62 1.36
C GLU A 72 23.88 -30.72 1.92
N PRO A 73 24.05 -30.13 3.13
CA PRO A 73 23.00 -29.35 3.75
C PRO A 73 22.65 -28.18 2.83
N SER A 74 21.45 -28.24 2.24
CA SER A 74 20.90 -27.09 1.52
C SER A 74 20.94 -25.87 2.45
N PRO A 75 21.41 -24.70 1.98
CA PRO A 75 21.42 -23.51 2.81
C PRO A 75 20.00 -23.28 3.34
N SER A 76 19.84 -23.28 4.66
CA SER A 76 18.57 -22.96 5.30
C SER A 76 18.12 -21.60 4.79
N ARG A 77 17.09 -21.59 3.94
CA ARG A 77 16.45 -20.34 3.52
C ARG A 77 15.91 -19.70 4.78
N THR A 78 16.42 -18.51 5.12
CA THR A 78 15.85 -17.68 6.17
C THR A 78 14.34 -17.59 5.94
N PRO A 79 13.49 -17.92 6.93
CA PRO A 79 12.06 -17.88 6.74
C PRO A 79 11.64 -16.45 6.37
N ARG A 80 11.06 -16.28 5.18
CA ARG A 80 10.43 -15.03 4.76
C ARG A 80 9.33 -14.72 5.76
N ALA A 81 9.33 -13.51 6.34
CA ALA A 81 8.26 -13.07 7.22
C ALA A 81 6.90 -13.34 6.56
N ALA A 82 6.06 -14.14 7.23
CA ALA A 82 4.82 -14.62 6.67
C ALA A 82 3.71 -13.56 6.76
N ALA A 83 2.84 -13.52 5.76
CA ALA A 83 1.68 -12.64 5.78
C ALA A 83 0.71 -13.07 6.91
N LYS A 84 0.12 -12.09 7.61
CA LYS A 84 -0.91 -12.32 8.63
C LYS A 84 -2.23 -11.75 8.17
N ARG A 85 -3.31 -12.51 8.30
CA ARG A 85 -4.63 -12.17 7.78
C ARG A 85 -5.66 -12.11 8.90
N TYR A 86 -6.48 -11.07 8.85
CA TYR A 86 -7.60 -10.84 9.75
C TYR A 86 -8.86 -10.60 8.92
N SER A 87 -10.02 -10.98 9.46
CA SER A 87 -11.31 -10.75 8.82
C SER A 87 -12.40 -10.51 9.85
N GLY A 88 -13.45 -9.83 9.43
CA GLY A 88 -14.60 -9.54 10.28
C GLY A 88 -15.67 -8.75 9.54
N SER A 89 -16.56 -8.16 10.31
CA SER A 89 -17.62 -7.28 9.84
C SER A 89 -17.93 -6.26 10.92
N GLY A 90 -18.38 -5.07 10.52
CA GLY A 90 -18.64 -4.01 11.48
C GLY A 90 -17.36 -3.48 12.13
N ASP A 91 -17.54 -2.67 13.15
CA ASP A 91 -16.46 -2.10 13.94
C ASP A 91 -15.75 -3.17 14.77
N LYS A 92 -14.42 -3.10 14.87
CA LYS A 92 -13.63 -4.06 15.63
C LYS A 92 -12.30 -3.48 16.09
N LEU A 93 -11.89 -3.87 17.29
CA LEU A 93 -10.50 -3.75 17.73
C LEU A 93 -9.84 -5.13 17.63
N ILE A 94 -8.77 -5.23 16.84
CA ILE A 94 -8.09 -6.48 16.53
C ILE A 94 -6.71 -6.45 17.19
N PRO A 95 -6.45 -7.27 18.22
CA PRO A 95 -5.09 -7.42 18.73
C PRO A 95 -4.22 -8.08 17.65
N ILE A 96 -3.01 -7.54 17.44
CA ILE A 96 -2.01 -8.10 16.55
C ILE A 96 -0.72 -8.38 17.33
N GLU A 97 0.14 -9.23 16.78
CA GLU A 97 1.51 -9.29 17.28
C GLU A 97 2.19 -7.94 17.04
N ARG A 98 2.93 -7.48 18.05
CA ARG A 98 3.66 -6.21 18.03
C ARG A 98 4.52 -6.10 16.77
N THR A 99 4.35 -5.02 16.01
CA THR A 99 5.16 -4.73 14.82
C THR A 99 5.92 -3.42 15.00
N GLY A 100 7.25 -3.48 14.87
CA GLY A 100 8.14 -2.31 14.88
C GLY A 100 8.93 -2.09 13.59
N GLU A 101 8.76 -2.97 12.61
CA GLU A 101 9.36 -2.83 11.28
C GLU A 101 8.33 -2.23 10.32
N ILE A 102 8.82 -1.53 9.29
CA ILE A 102 7.99 -1.08 8.16
C ILE A 102 7.38 -2.31 7.47
N GLY A 103 6.09 -2.26 7.21
CA GLY A 103 5.41 -3.31 6.48
C GLY A 103 4.31 -2.78 5.57
N LEU A 104 3.62 -3.71 4.92
CA LEU A 104 2.48 -3.43 4.06
C LEU A 104 1.19 -3.90 4.73
N ILE A 105 0.16 -3.08 4.63
CA ILE A 105 -1.20 -3.46 4.96
C ILE A 105 -2.04 -3.41 3.68
N THR A 106 -2.68 -4.53 3.34
CA THR A 106 -3.74 -4.56 2.34
C THR A 106 -5.08 -4.68 3.06
N ALA A 107 -5.94 -3.68 2.92
CA ALA A 107 -7.27 -3.66 3.48
C ALA A 107 -8.31 -3.78 2.35
N VAL A 108 -9.31 -4.64 2.53
CA VAL A 108 -10.41 -4.84 1.60
C VAL A 108 -11.72 -4.79 2.39
N ALA A 109 -12.63 -3.94 1.98
CA ALA A 109 -13.97 -3.83 2.54
C ALA A 109 -15.02 -4.12 1.47
N HIS A 110 -16.12 -4.73 1.90
CA HIS A 110 -17.31 -4.99 1.10
C HIS A 110 -18.54 -4.53 1.86
N GLY A 111 -19.40 -3.75 1.21
CA GLY A 111 -20.63 -3.25 1.80
C GLY A 111 -20.88 -1.79 1.44
N ARG A 112 -21.73 -1.13 2.23
CA ARG A 112 -22.03 0.29 2.08
C ARG A 112 -21.57 1.08 3.29
N GLY A 113 -21.19 2.33 3.08
CA GLY A 113 -20.79 3.26 4.14
C GLY A 113 -19.28 3.40 4.29
N SER A 114 -18.84 4.02 5.38
CA SER A 114 -17.42 4.29 5.61
C SER A 114 -16.64 3.02 5.95
N PHE A 115 -15.37 3.04 5.58
CA PHE A 115 -14.35 2.08 5.97
C PHE A 115 -13.09 2.82 6.41
N LEU A 116 -12.65 2.57 7.64
CA LEU A 116 -11.45 3.16 8.23
C LEU A 116 -10.67 2.08 8.97
N VAL A 117 -9.36 2.05 8.76
CA VAL A 117 -8.42 1.23 9.53
C VAL A 117 -7.37 2.14 10.13
N GLN A 118 -7.22 2.11 11.45
CA GLN A 118 -6.18 2.83 12.18
C GLN A 118 -5.30 1.86 12.95
N SER A 119 -4.00 2.16 13.01
CA SER A 119 -3.10 1.49 13.94
C SER A 119 -3.31 1.98 15.36
N VAL A 120 -3.10 1.10 16.33
CA VAL A 120 -3.17 1.42 17.76
C VAL A 120 -1.84 1.06 18.41
N GLY A 121 -1.19 2.08 18.98
CA GLY A 121 0.11 1.96 19.64
C GLY A 121 0.04 1.27 21.00
N VAL A 122 1.19 1.10 21.65
CA VAL A 122 1.31 0.49 22.99
C VAL A 122 0.61 1.30 24.10
N SER A 123 0.44 2.62 23.91
CA SER A 123 -0.30 3.50 24.83
C SER A 123 -1.81 3.35 24.70
N GLY A 124 -2.28 2.72 23.62
CA GLY A 124 -3.70 2.61 23.28
C GLY A 124 -4.23 3.78 22.43
N ASP A 125 -3.38 4.74 22.07
CA ASP A 125 -3.72 5.83 21.18
C ASP A 125 -3.70 5.36 19.72
N ASP A 126 -4.55 5.99 18.89
CA ASP A 126 -4.54 5.76 17.45
C ASP A 126 -3.35 6.52 16.83
N ALA A 127 -2.50 5.82 16.07
CA ALA A 127 -1.25 6.39 15.57
C ALA A 127 -1.34 6.79 14.08
N GLU A 128 -1.73 5.86 13.20
CA GLU A 128 -1.64 6.02 11.75
C GLU A 128 -2.95 5.60 11.06
N THR A 129 -3.37 6.34 10.03
CA THR A 129 -4.51 5.94 9.18
C THR A 129 -4.03 5.04 8.04
N LEU A 130 -4.33 3.76 8.17
CA LEU A 130 -3.82 2.70 7.31
C LEU A 130 -4.72 2.34 6.12
N ALA A 131 -6.00 2.71 6.18
CA ALA A 131 -6.91 2.66 5.05
C ALA A 131 -8.10 3.58 5.32
N HIS A 132 -8.58 4.29 4.31
CA HIS A 132 -9.79 5.10 4.41
C HIS A 132 -10.52 5.09 3.06
N GLY A 133 -11.82 4.81 3.10
CA GLY A 133 -12.65 4.81 1.91
C GLY A 133 -14.12 4.58 2.22
N TYR A 134 -14.89 4.35 1.16
CA TYR A 134 -16.34 4.14 1.24
C TYR A 134 -16.74 2.94 0.39
N ASP A 135 -17.87 2.34 0.76
CA ASP A 135 -18.48 1.20 0.09
C ASP A 135 -17.49 0.03 -0.13
N ASP A 136 -17.47 -0.54 -1.33
CA ASP A 136 -16.46 -1.53 -1.73
C ASP A 136 -15.12 -0.82 -1.94
N HIS A 137 -14.15 -1.15 -1.10
CA HIS A 137 -12.87 -0.45 -1.07
C HIS A 137 -11.71 -1.42 -0.97
N ARG A 138 -10.61 -1.10 -1.64
CA ARG A 138 -9.32 -1.79 -1.53
C ARG A 138 -8.20 -0.76 -1.46
N SER A 139 -7.37 -0.87 -0.44
CA SER A 139 -6.21 -0.02 -0.22
C SER A 139 -4.99 -0.88 0.10
N THR A 140 -3.81 -0.46 -0.36
CA THR A 140 -2.53 -0.97 0.12
C THR A 140 -1.62 0.18 0.50
N ARG A 141 -1.20 0.21 1.77
CA ARG A 141 -0.33 1.25 2.33
C ARG A 141 0.87 0.65 3.06
N LEU A 142 1.84 1.50 3.33
CA LEU A 142 2.86 1.22 4.34
C LEU A 142 2.24 1.41 5.74
N TYR A 143 2.91 0.84 6.74
CA TYR A 143 2.70 1.15 8.15
C TYR A 143 4.08 1.21 8.83
N ASN A 144 4.17 1.89 9.98
CA ASN A 144 5.41 2.08 10.74
C ASN A 144 6.50 2.88 9.98
N VAL A 145 6.11 3.74 9.03
CA VAL A 145 7.09 4.51 8.22
C VAL A 145 7.94 5.43 9.09
N GLU A 146 7.32 6.12 10.04
CA GLU A 146 8.03 7.05 10.95
C GLU A 146 8.78 6.31 12.08
N GLY A 147 8.49 5.03 12.32
CA GLY A 147 9.20 4.19 13.28
C GLY A 147 9.08 4.62 14.75
N GLU A 148 8.21 5.57 15.08
CA GLU A 148 8.15 6.17 16.41
C GLU A 148 7.41 5.30 17.43
N GLU A 149 6.43 4.49 16.99
CA GLU A 149 5.63 3.66 17.88
C GLU A 149 5.35 2.26 17.32
N ASP A 150 5.49 1.26 18.20
CA ASP A 150 5.12 -0.11 17.86
C ASP A 150 3.60 -0.28 17.87
N ILE A 151 3.06 -0.85 16.80
CA ILE A 151 1.63 -1.15 16.67
C ILE A 151 1.32 -2.45 17.39
N THR A 152 0.23 -2.47 18.18
CA THR A 152 -0.23 -3.65 18.92
C THR A 152 -1.67 -4.05 18.60
N ALA A 153 -2.45 -3.17 17.99
CA ALA A 153 -3.78 -3.48 17.52
C ALA A 153 -4.16 -2.68 16.27
N LEU A 154 -5.22 -3.12 15.60
CA LEU A 154 -5.87 -2.40 14.52
C LEU A 154 -7.30 -2.06 14.94
N ARG A 155 -7.67 -0.79 14.83
CA ARG A 155 -9.06 -0.33 14.97
C ARG A 155 -9.68 -0.29 13.58
N VAL A 156 -10.81 -0.94 13.43
CA VAL A 156 -11.60 -0.96 12.19
C VAL A 156 -12.95 -0.33 12.48
N VAL A 157 -13.36 0.60 11.62
CA VAL A 157 -14.73 1.12 11.54
C VAL A 157 -15.26 0.73 10.16
N ALA A 158 -16.38 0.02 10.11
CA ALA A 158 -16.90 -0.49 8.84
C ALA A 158 -18.42 -0.70 8.87
N GLY A 159 -19.11 -0.33 7.80
CA GLY A 159 -20.52 -0.70 7.60
C GLY A 159 -20.74 -2.14 7.13
N GLY A 160 -19.68 -2.84 6.71
CA GLY A 160 -19.75 -4.14 6.04
C GLY A 160 -18.68 -5.14 6.46
N SER A 161 -18.48 -6.18 5.64
CA SER A 161 -17.44 -7.19 5.87
C SER A 161 -16.09 -6.69 5.39
N TRP A 162 -15.01 -7.12 6.04
CA TRP A 162 -13.67 -6.69 5.69
C TRP A 162 -12.62 -7.79 5.89
N THR A 163 -11.50 -7.59 5.22
CA THR A 163 -10.27 -8.36 5.34
C THR A 163 -9.10 -7.39 5.48
N ILE A 164 -8.18 -7.71 6.38
CA ILE A 164 -6.89 -7.02 6.49
C ILE A 164 -5.77 -8.06 6.35
N THR A 165 -4.73 -7.74 5.58
CA THR A 165 -3.52 -8.57 5.46
C THR A 165 -2.28 -7.73 5.72
N LEU A 166 -1.52 -8.08 6.75
CA LEU A 166 -0.20 -7.52 7.02
C LEU A 166 0.87 -8.36 6.32
N LYS A 167 1.83 -7.72 5.66
CA LYS A 167 2.90 -8.36 4.88
C LYS A 167 4.22 -7.62 5.08
N PRO A 168 5.37 -8.27 4.85
CA PRO A 168 6.64 -7.54 4.73
C PRO A 168 6.63 -6.59 3.53
N VAL A 169 7.39 -5.50 3.58
CA VAL A 169 7.52 -4.53 2.46
C VAL A 169 8.00 -5.17 1.16
N SER A 170 8.78 -6.25 1.24
CA SER A 170 9.21 -7.05 0.09
C SER A 170 8.07 -7.77 -0.66
N ALA A 171 6.83 -7.69 -0.18
CA ALA A 171 5.63 -8.16 -0.88
C ALA A 171 4.94 -7.07 -1.70
N ALA A 172 5.51 -5.86 -1.77
CA ALA A 172 5.01 -4.76 -2.60
C ALA A 172 4.93 -5.18 -4.07
N ARG A 173 3.99 -4.59 -4.80
CA ARG A 173 3.81 -4.86 -6.22
C ARG A 173 5.06 -4.37 -6.97
N THR A 174 5.69 -5.23 -7.76
CA THR A 174 6.87 -4.81 -8.53
C THR A 174 6.45 -3.94 -9.73
N TRP A 175 6.98 -2.73 -9.82
CA TRP A 175 6.92 -1.90 -11.00
C TRP A 175 8.06 -2.27 -11.95
N ARG A 176 7.68 -2.87 -13.09
CA ARG A 176 8.57 -3.29 -14.17
C ARG A 176 8.47 -2.35 -15.37
N GLY A 177 9.60 -2.05 -16.01
CA GLY A 177 9.66 -1.18 -17.17
C GLY A 177 9.45 0.30 -16.82
N THR A 178 9.04 1.10 -17.82
CA THR A 178 8.92 2.56 -17.67
C THR A 178 7.53 3.02 -17.26
N LYS A 179 6.49 2.18 -17.36
CA LYS A 179 5.10 2.60 -17.13
C LYS A 179 4.35 1.59 -16.28
N VAL A 180 3.52 2.09 -15.36
CA VAL A 180 2.62 1.30 -14.53
C VAL A 180 1.29 2.00 -14.37
N THR A 181 0.23 1.22 -14.20
CA THR A 181 -1.12 1.71 -13.95
C THR A 181 -1.70 1.05 -12.71
N GLY A 182 -2.66 1.74 -12.09
CA GLY A 182 -3.40 1.24 -10.96
C GLY A 182 -4.59 2.12 -10.63
N SER A 183 -5.21 1.83 -9.49
CA SER A 183 -6.31 2.60 -8.94
C SER A 183 -6.33 2.39 -7.43
N GLY A 184 -6.78 3.42 -6.70
CA GLY A 184 -6.70 3.41 -5.25
C GLY A 184 -5.27 3.59 -4.74
N ASP A 185 -5.10 3.41 -3.44
CA ASP A 185 -3.79 3.36 -2.82
C ASP A 185 -3.00 2.12 -3.26
N ASP A 186 -1.71 2.29 -3.54
CA ASP A 186 -0.81 1.19 -3.85
C ASP A 186 0.62 1.48 -3.39
N VAL A 187 1.41 0.41 -3.24
CA VAL A 187 2.83 0.50 -2.91
C VAL A 187 3.62 -0.32 -3.92
N LEU A 188 4.52 0.37 -4.61
CA LEU A 188 5.27 -0.14 -5.74
C LEU A 188 6.74 -0.28 -5.38
N HIS A 189 7.30 -1.47 -5.56
CA HIS A 189 8.74 -1.69 -5.50
C HIS A 189 9.31 -1.58 -6.92
N LEU A 190 10.28 -0.69 -7.13
CA LEU A 190 10.94 -0.55 -8.42
C LEU A 190 11.81 -1.77 -8.67
N GLU A 191 11.66 -2.41 -9.84
CA GLU A 191 12.56 -3.53 -10.21
C GLU A 191 14.02 -3.08 -10.32
N LYS A 192 14.20 -1.84 -10.77
CA LYS A 192 15.48 -1.14 -10.80
C LYS A 192 15.29 0.21 -10.15
N GLU A 193 16.12 0.50 -9.17
CA GLU A 193 16.18 1.80 -8.51
C GLU A 193 16.31 2.92 -9.55
N ALA A 194 15.79 4.10 -9.22
CA ALA A 194 15.95 5.27 -10.06
C ALA A 194 17.41 5.67 -10.14
N ALA A 195 17.89 5.98 -11.34
CA ALA A 195 19.27 6.41 -11.53
C ALA A 195 19.44 7.36 -12.72
N GLY A 196 20.25 8.40 -12.53
CA GLY A 196 20.75 9.23 -13.60
C GLY A 196 19.74 10.28 -14.05
N ALA A 197 19.19 11.04 -13.11
CA ALA A 197 18.26 12.15 -13.39
C ALA A 197 17.01 11.71 -14.16
N GLU A 198 16.37 10.63 -13.68
CA GLU A 198 15.06 10.23 -14.17
C GLU A 198 13.98 11.25 -13.78
N THR A 199 12.93 11.33 -14.58
CA THR A 199 11.70 12.06 -14.21
C THR A 199 10.55 11.08 -14.03
N LEU A 200 9.64 11.42 -13.13
CA LEU A 200 8.38 10.74 -12.93
C LEU A 200 7.24 11.61 -13.44
N ARG A 201 6.50 11.12 -14.43
CA ARG A 201 5.23 11.68 -14.86
C ARG A 201 4.09 10.91 -14.21
N SER A 202 3.30 11.60 -13.41
CA SER A 202 2.14 11.08 -12.69
C SER A 202 0.86 11.62 -13.32
N ARG A 203 -0.05 10.73 -13.72
CA ARG A 203 -1.39 11.08 -14.21
C ARG A 203 -2.43 10.48 -13.30
N PHE A 204 -3.43 11.26 -12.94
CA PHE A 204 -4.51 10.84 -12.06
C PHE A 204 -5.87 11.25 -12.62
N ALA A 205 -6.82 10.33 -12.57
CA ALA A 205 -8.21 10.51 -12.92
C ALA A 205 -9.08 10.16 -11.71
N GLY A 206 -9.33 11.17 -10.87
CA GLY A 206 -10.18 11.13 -9.69
C GLY A 206 -10.54 12.57 -9.29
N ASP A 207 -11.36 12.71 -8.25
CA ASP A 207 -11.86 14.02 -7.79
C ASP A 207 -11.31 14.42 -6.41
N ASP A 208 -10.63 13.50 -5.71
CA ASP A 208 -10.09 13.69 -4.37
C ASP A 208 -8.57 13.93 -4.39
N TYR A 209 -7.96 13.91 -3.21
CA TYR A 209 -6.53 14.05 -2.99
C TYR A 209 -5.74 12.93 -3.66
N PHE A 210 -4.69 13.31 -4.39
CA PHE A 210 -3.74 12.42 -5.01
C PHE A 210 -2.32 12.79 -4.57
N ALA A 211 -1.60 11.82 -4.01
CA ALA A 211 -0.21 11.99 -3.64
C ALA A 211 0.64 10.83 -4.15
N VAL A 212 1.87 11.15 -4.55
CA VAL A 212 2.89 10.18 -4.90
C VAL A 212 4.14 10.52 -4.12
N GLU A 213 4.69 9.55 -3.41
CA GLU A 213 5.92 9.72 -2.64
C GLU A 213 6.93 8.64 -3.04
N GLY A 214 8.17 9.05 -3.30
CA GLY A 214 9.30 8.16 -3.55
C GLY A 214 10.15 7.99 -2.30
N TYR A 215 10.67 6.78 -2.07
CA TYR A 215 11.54 6.47 -0.94
C TYR A 215 12.90 5.97 -1.43
N THR A 216 13.94 6.55 -0.84
CA THR A 216 15.34 6.13 -0.92
C THR A 216 15.72 5.45 0.40
N GLU A 217 16.98 5.00 0.55
CA GLU A 217 17.43 4.38 1.80
C GLU A 217 17.36 5.34 3.00
N ASP A 218 17.57 6.63 2.75
CA ASP A 218 17.76 7.64 3.79
C ASP A 218 16.59 8.64 3.92
N ASP A 219 15.77 8.79 2.88
CA ASP A 219 14.78 9.87 2.80
C ASP A 219 13.56 9.51 1.93
N SER A 220 12.49 10.28 2.08
CA SER A 220 11.34 10.29 1.18
C SER A 220 11.22 11.62 0.43
N SER A 221 10.48 11.62 -0.68
CA SER A 221 10.28 12.83 -1.50
C SER A 221 8.89 12.84 -2.07
N LEU A 222 8.18 13.96 -1.90
CA LEU A 222 6.86 14.19 -2.45
C LEU A 222 6.97 14.50 -3.95
N LEU A 223 6.46 13.62 -4.80
CA LEU A 223 6.56 13.68 -6.26
C LEU A 223 5.27 14.19 -6.93
N ALA A 224 4.15 14.14 -6.21
CA ALA A 224 2.89 14.77 -6.59
C ALA A 224 2.05 15.00 -5.33
N SER A 225 1.28 16.09 -5.29
CA SER A 225 0.30 16.38 -4.23
C SER A 225 -0.79 17.31 -4.77
N GLU A 226 -1.81 16.71 -5.37
CA GLU A 226 -2.87 17.41 -6.11
C GLU A 226 -4.25 17.07 -5.55
N VAL A 227 -5.25 17.85 -5.93
CA VAL A 227 -6.66 17.54 -5.69
C VAL A 227 -7.38 17.52 -7.03
N GLY A 228 -8.09 16.42 -7.30
CA GLY A 228 -8.75 16.19 -8.57
C GLY A 228 -7.81 15.72 -9.67
N SER A 229 -8.35 15.58 -10.89
CA SER A 229 -7.62 15.04 -12.03
C SER A 229 -6.40 15.88 -12.35
N CYS A 230 -5.25 15.25 -12.51
CA CYS A 230 -3.99 15.97 -12.67
C CYS A 230 -3.02 15.24 -13.59
N GLU A 231 -2.01 16.00 -14.02
CA GLU A 231 -0.81 15.49 -14.64
C GLU A 231 0.39 16.30 -14.17
N VAL A 232 1.31 15.65 -13.46
CA VAL A 232 2.48 16.27 -12.83
C VAL A 232 3.73 15.56 -13.33
N GLU A 233 4.80 16.30 -13.53
CA GLU A 233 6.12 15.75 -13.82
C GLU A 233 7.12 16.31 -12.81
N GLU A 234 7.84 15.42 -12.12
CA GLU A 234 8.79 15.78 -11.07
C GLU A 234 10.09 14.97 -11.23
N ALA A 235 11.19 15.49 -10.72
CA ALA A 235 12.44 14.72 -10.69
C ALA A 235 12.28 13.49 -9.78
N LEU A 236 12.68 12.32 -10.25
CA LEU A 236 12.69 11.10 -9.44
C LEU A 236 14.08 10.97 -8.79
N PRO A 237 14.20 11.08 -7.45
CA PRO A 237 15.50 11.04 -6.80
C PRO A 237 16.27 9.76 -7.09
N ASP A 238 17.58 9.89 -7.33
CA ASP A 238 18.47 8.74 -7.49
C ASP A 238 18.41 7.84 -6.23
N GLY A 239 18.40 6.53 -6.45
CA GLY A 239 18.26 5.54 -5.36
C GLY A 239 16.81 5.29 -4.92
N THR A 240 15.81 5.92 -5.55
CA THR A 240 14.40 5.60 -5.24
C THR A 240 14.13 4.13 -5.54
N PHE A 241 13.73 3.36 -4.54
CA PHE A 241 13.44 1.92 -4.65
C PHE A 241 11.97 1.57 -4.39
N LEU A 242 11.23 2.46 -3.72
CA LEU A 242 9.83 2.28 -3.40
C LEU A 242 9.04 3.56 -3.76
N VAL A 243 7.82 3.39 -4.23
CA VAL A 243 6.89 4.49 -4.51
C VAL A 243 5.54 4.17 -3.90
N THR A 244 4.98 5.09 -3.13
CA THR A 244 3.59 5.00 -2.65
C THR A 244 2.69 5.88 -3.52
N VAL A 245 1.46 5.43 -3.70
CA VAL A 245 0.40 6.20 -4.33
C VAL A 245 -0.75 6.27 -3.35
N THR A 246 -1.25 7.47 -3.08
CA THR A 246 -2.49 7.73 -2.35
C THR A 246 -3.49 8.36 -3.30
N GLY A 247 -4.71 7.83 -3.34
CA GLY A 247 -5.79 8.39 -4.15
C GLY A 247 -6.93 7.41 -4.32
N ASP A 248 -8.10 7.89 -4.75
CA ASP A 248 -9.32 7.09 -4.93
C ASP A 248 -9.57 6.70 -6.40
N GLY A 249 -9.00 7.45 -7.34
CA GLY A 249 -9.16 7.29 -8.77
C GLY A 249 -8.21 6.31 -9.44
N SER A 250 -8.22 6.32 -10.77
CA SER A 250 -7.25 5.59 -11.60
C SER A 250 -6.02 6.45 -11.85
N TRP A 251 -4.84 5.84 -11.85
CA TRP A 251 -3.58 6.54 -12.08
C TRP A 251 -2.66 5.81 -13.03
N THR A 252 -1.73 6.56 -13.61
CA THR A 252 -0.64 6.09 -14.44
C THR A 252 0.63 6.79 -14.01
N LEU A 253 1.69 6.02 -13.76
CA LEU A 253 3.02 6.53 -13.50
C LEU A 253 3.94 6.12 -14.65
N GLU A 254 4.75 7.08 -15.13
CA GLU A 254 5.69 6.88 -16.22
C GLU A 254 7.06 7.47 -15.87
N ARG A 255 8.08 6.62 -15.85
CA ARG A 255 9.48 6.99 -15.66
C ARG A 255 10.13 7.25 -17.00
N THR A 256 10.81 8.39 -17.11
CA THR A 256 11.64 8.70 -18.27
C THR A 256 13.08 8.79 -17.82
N GLY A 257 13.97 8.06 -18.49
CA GLY A 257 15.41 8.18 -18.30
C GLY A 257 15.90 9.60 -18.60
N PRO A 258 17.17 9.94 -18.29
CA PRO A 258 17.69 11.26 -18.59
C PRO A 258 17.42 11.58 -20.06
N ALA A 259 16.86 12.76 -20.31
CA ALA A 259 16.75 13.28 -21.66
C ALA A 259 18.14 13.14 -22.28
N ARG A 260 18.29 12.21 -23.24
CA ARG A 260 19.51 12.15 -24.03
C ARG A 260 19.53 13.47 -24.75
N PHE A 261 20.35 14.41 -24.27
CA PHE A 261 20.70 15.59 -25.05
C PHE A 261 21.12 15.04 -26.40
N GLN A 262 20.26 15.22 -27.41
CA GLN A 262 20.68 15.05 -28.78
C GLN A 262 21.76 16.10 -28.96
N MET A 263 23.01 15.67 -28.84
CA MET A 263 24.14 16.47 -29.28
C MET A 263 23.85 16.74 -30.75
N ALA A 264 23.42 17.96 -31.03
CA ALA A 264 23.25 18.46 -32.38
C ALA A 264 24.62 18.38 -33.06
N ALA A 265 24.88 17.25 -33.73
CA ALA A 265 25.97 17.10 -34.67
C ALA A 265 25.62 17.97 -35.88
N GLY A 266 25.89 19.27 -35.74
CA GLY A 266 25.54 20.27 -36.73
C GLY A 266 26.43 21.50 -36.57
N LEU A 267 27.74 21.30 -36.49
CA LEU A 267 28.66 22.36 -36.87
C LEU A 267 28.57 22.50 -38.40
N PRO A 268 28.13 23.65 -38.94
CA PRO A 268 28.24 23.88 -40.38
C PRO A 268 29.73 23.96 -40.72
N GLY A 269 30.21 22.95 -41.44
CA GLY A 269 31.52 23.00 -42.07
C GLY A 269 31.54 24.16 -43.06
N ASP A 270 32.26 25.20 -42.66
CA ASP A 270 32.71 26.29 -43.51
C ASP A 270 33.43 25.70 -44.73
N ARG A 271 32.73 25.66 -45.87
CA ARG A 271 33.31 25.40 -47.19
C ARG A 271 33.67 26.74 -47.82
N SER A 272 34.73 27.33 -47.31
CA SER A 272 35.49 28.37 -48.00
C SER A 272 36.81 27.77 -48.47
N ALA A 273 36.84 27.18 -49.67
CA ALA A 273 38.05 27.01 -50.46
C ALA A 273 37.73 26.59 -51.92
N LEU A 274 38.09 27.49 -52.83
CA LEU A 274 38.40 27.36 -54.27
C LEU A 274 37.24 27.20 -55.27
#